data_AF-A0A094BLH1-F1
#
_entry.id   AF-A0A094BLH1-F1
#
_cell.length_a   1.000
_cell.length_b   1.000
_cell.length_c   1.000
_cell.angle_alpha   90.00
_cell.angle_beta   90.00
_cell.angle_gamma   90.00
#
_symmetry.space_group_name_H-M   'P 1'
#
loop_
_entity.id
_entity.type
_entity.pdbx_description
1 polymer ?
#
loop_
_entity_poly.entity_id
_entity_poly.type
_entity_poly.pdbx_seq_one_letter_code
_entity_poly.pdbx_strand_id
1 'polypeptide(L)'
;MSASDSPEQNFQLFTSLRFDPRLLECAANTTVGPAPSPFYMLSLHRDRMLEAAQHFGWSQAEARLSGSSGLEDLLKTLKASVDTSSTTPKRVKALIDRHGEISVESSETPSRPLRGLFPTRLPPPGQAPPRVSPLTGGALSLGADDSTAQQGPGYGEPSRDQAWPVLLDPVGTEPSLFTSYKTTKGGAYCEH
;
A
#
# COMPACT_ATOMS: atom_id res chain seq x y z
N MET A 1 -39.87 8.17 -8.25
CA MET A 1 -39.33 9.53 -8.03
C MET A 1 -37.85 9.38 -7.76
N SER A 2 -37.02 9.60 -8.78
CA SER A 2 -35.59 9.38 -8.73
C SER A 2 -34.92 10.46 -7.88
N ALA A 3 -34.18 10.05 -6.86
CA ALA A 3 -33.33 10.96 -6.10
C ALA A 3 -32.32 11.60 -7.05
N SER A 4 -32.19 12.91 -6.95
CA SER A 4 -31.27 13.76 -7.68
C SER A 4 -29.83 13.24 -7.56
N ASP A 5 -29.25 12.82 -8.69
CA ASP A 5 -27.82 12.53 -8.84
C ASP A 5 -27.07 13.86 -8.65
N SER A 6 -26.64 14.11 -7.41
CA SER A 6 -25.91 15.32 -7.06
C SER A 6 -24.47 15.14 -7.55
N PRO A 7 -23.82 16.15 -8.15
CA PRO A 7 -22.43 16.03 -8.63
C PRO A 7 -21.42 15.68 -7.51
N GLU A 8 -21.81 15.88 -6.26
CA GLU A 8 -21.10 15.45 -5.06
C GLU A 8 -21.02 13.91 -4.88
N GLN A 9 -21.84 13.13 -5.58
CA GLN A 9 -21.95 11.67 -5.43
C GLN A 9 -21.21 10.87 -6.52
N ASN A 10 -20.58 11.53 -7.50
CA ASN A 10 -19.84 10.83 -8.56
C ASN A 10 -18.34 10.76 -8.25
N PHE A 11 -18.00 10.06 -7.16
CA PHE A 11 -16.61 9.75 -6.82
C PHE A 11 -16.43 8.25 -6.61
N GLN A 12 -15.19 7.80 -6.60
CA GLN A 12 -14.83 6.41 -6.34
C GLN A 12 -13.94 6.33 -5.11
N LEU A 13 -14.09 5.24 -4.37
CA LEU A 13 -13.13 4.85 -3.33
C LEU A 13 -11.95 4.17 -4.01
N PHE A 14 -10.74 4.43 -3.54
CA PHE A 14 -9.58 3.78 -4.13
C PHE A 14 -8.55 3.35 -3.09
N THR A 15 -7.78 2.34 -3.49
CA THR A 15 -6.55 1.96 -2.82
C THR A 15 -5.43 1.87 -3.83
N SER A 16 -4.23 2.27 -3.41
CA SER A 16 -3.02 2.06 -4.19
C SER A 16 -2.07 1.20 -3.38
N LEU A 17 -1.62 0.12 -3.99
CA LEU A 17 -0.81 -0.93 -3.38
C LEU A 17 0.27 -1.39 -4.37
N ARG A 18 1.27 -2.10 -3.85
CA ARG A 18 2.38 -2.62 -4.66
C ARG A 18 2.12 -4.09 -5.02
N PHE A 19 2.28 -4.43 -6.28
CA PHE A 19 2.51 -5.79 -6.74
C PHE A 19 4.03 -6.04 -6.80
N ASP A 20 4.49 -7.13 -6.18
CA ASP A 20 5.88 -7.59 -6.25
C ASP A 20 5.90 -9.10 -5.95
N PRO A 21 6.34 -9.96 -6.89
CA PRO A 21 6.35 -11.41 -6.69
C PRO A 21 7.12 -11.85 -5.43
N ARG A 22 8.15 -11.10 -5.03
CA ARG A 22 8.97 -11.40 -3.83
C ARG A 22 8.17 -11.27 -2.52
N LEU A 23 7.00 -10.63 -2.54
CA LEU A 23 6.12 -10.55 -1.38
C LEU A 23 5.56 -11.92 -0.96
N LEU A 24 5.58 -12.91 -1.86
CA LEU A 24 5.22 -14.30 -1.54
C LEU A 24 6.22 -14.96 -0.58
N GLU A 25 7.47 -14.51 -0.59
CA GLU A 25 8.55 -15.01 0.27
C GLU A 25 8.64 -14.23 1.59
N CYS A 26 7.88 -13.13 1.72
CA CYS A 26 7.91 -12.27 2.88
C CYS A 26 6.92 -12.76 3.95
N ALA A 27 7.46 -13.18 5.11
CA ALA A 27 6.64 -13.59 6.25
C ALA A 27 5.73 -12.43 6.72
N ALA A 28 6.26 -11.20 6.76
CA ALA A 28 5.53 -10.02 7.18
C ALA A 28 4.28 -9.74 6.33
N ASN A 29 4.36 -9.99 5.03
CA ASN A 29 3.21 -9.81 4.14
C ASN A 29 2.18 -10.94 4.33
N THR A 30 2.68 -12.16 4.49
CA THR A 30 1.84 -13.36 4.61
C THR A 30 1.04 -13.35 5.91
N THR A 31 1.62 -12.91 7.03
CA THR A 31 0.94 -12.89 8.34
C THR A 31 -0.22 -11.90 8.45
N VAL A 32 -0.27 -10.90 7.56
CA VAL A 32 -1.33 -9.87 7.53
C VAL A 32 -2.63 -10.40 6.89
N GLY A 33 -2.58 -11.53 6.19
CA GLY A 33 -3.73 -12.10 5.53
C GLY A 33 -3.91 -13.59 5.78
N PRO A 34 -5.04 -14.15 5.32
CA PRO A 34 -5.32 -15.58 5.45
C PRO A 34 -4.42 -16.44 4.55
N ALA A 35 -3.80 -15.86 3.52
CA ALA A 35 -2.93 -16.55 2.58
C ALA A 35 -1.83 -15.63 2.01
N PRO A 36 -0.69 -16.19 1.57
CA PRO A 36 0.34 -15.44 0.86
C PRO A 36 -0.22 -14.75 -0.38
N SER A 37 0.19 -13.49 -0.60
CA SER A 37 -0.24 -12.67 -1.73
C SER A 37 0.95 -11.91 -2.32
N PRO A 38 1.04 -11.76 -3.66
CA PRO A 38 2.04 -10.90 -4.29
C PRO A 38 1.68 -9.41 -4.19
N PHE A 39 0.59 -9.08 -3.51
CA PHE A 39 0.14 -7.72 -3.26
C PHE A 39 0.47 -7.33 -1.83
N TYR A 40 1.07 -6.15 -1.68
CA TYR A 40 1.48 -5.61 -0.39
C TYR A 40 0.27 -5.38 0.52
N MET A 41 0.25 -6.03 1.68
CA MET A 41 -0.75 -5.88 2.76
C MET A 41 -2.22 -5.88 2.27
N LEU A 42 -2.56 -6.80 1.37
CA LEU A 42 -3.86 -6.79 0.67
C LEU A 42 -5.08 -6.74 1.61
N SER A 43 -5.08 -7.50 2.70
CA SER A 43 -6.18 -7.52 3.67
C SER A 43 -6.47 -6.14 4.23
N LEU A 44 -5.42 -5.40 4.65
CA LEU A 44 -5.57 -4.05 5.22
C LEU A 44 -6.09 -3.06 4.18
N HIS A 45 -5.64 -3.19 2.93
CA HIS A 45 -6.16 -2.36 1.85
C HIS A 45 -7.64 -2.63 1.56
N ARG A 46 -8.06 -3.90 1.61
CA ARG A 46 -9.46 -4.28 1.49
C ARG A 46 -10.28 -3.71 2.65
N ASP A 47 -9.84 -3.95 3.89
CA ASP A 47 -10.57 -3.53 5.09
C ASP A 47 -10.77 -2.01 5.10
N ARG A 48 -9.76 -1.22 4.72
CA ARG A 48 -9.91 0.24 4.58
C ARG A 48 -10.95 0.64 3.52
N MET A 49 -11.02 -0.07 2.40
CA MET A 49 -12.06 0.20 1.39
C MET A 49 -13.45 -0.21 1.88
N LEU A 50 -13.54 -1.29 2.65
CA LEU A 50 -14.78 -1.77 3.25
C LEU A 50 -15.31 -0.76 4.29
N GLU A 51 -14.45 -0.28 5.19
CA GLU A 51 -14.79 0.76 6.16
C GLU A 51 -15.27 2.05 5.47
N ALA A 52 -14.61 2.44 4.38
CA ALA A 52 -15.03 3.59 3.59
C ALA A 52 -16.41 3.34 2.94
N ALA A 53 -16.64 2.16 2.35
CA ALA A 53 -17.92 1.82 1.75
C ALA A 53 -19.06 1.83 2.79
N GLN A 54 -18.82 1.30 3.98
CA GLN A 54 -19.74 1.33 5.13
C GLN A 54 -20.04 2.77 5.54
N HIS A 55 -19.00 3.60 5.66
CA HIS A 55 -19.14 4.99 6.05
C HIS A 55 -20.00 5.79 5.05
N PHE A 56 -19.84 5.56 3.75
CA PHE A 56 -20.65 6.23 2.71
C PHE A 56 -22.00 5.55 2.44
N GLY A 57 -22.34 4.47 3.15
CA GLY A 57 -23.58 3.73 2.96
C GLY A 57 -23.69 3.02 1.60
N TRP A 58 -22.55 2.67 0.99
CA TRP A 58 -22.49 2.00 -0.31
C TRP A 58 -22.71 0.49 -0.15
N SER A 59 -23.95 0.08 0.06
CA SER A 59 -24.29 -1.32 0.37
C SER A 59 -23.80 -2.33 -0.68
N GLN A 60 -23.79 -1.95 -1.97
CA GLN A 60 -23.29 -2.84 -3.04
C GLN A 60 -21.77 -3.00 -2.97
N ALA A 61 -21.03 -1.92 -2.73
CA ALA A 61 -19.58 -1.96 -2.53
C ALA A 61 -19.19 -2.69 -1.24
N GLU A 62 -19.94 -2.47 -0.15
CA GLU A 62 -19.79 -3.19 1.10
C GLU A 62 -19.98 -4.70 0.89
N ALA A 63 -21.07 -5.11 0.25
CA ALA A 63 -21.33 -6.51 -0.08
C ALA A 63 -20.22 -7.11 -0.96
N ARG A 64 -19.69 -6.33 -1.91
CA ARG A 64 -18.60 -6.74 -2.80
C ARG A 64 -17.29 -7.04 -2.05
N LEU A 65 -17.01 -6.28 -0.98
CA LEU A 65 -15.76 -6.35 -0.23
C LEU A 65 -15.86 -7.18 1.06
N SER A 66 -17.06 -7.44 1.58
CA SER A 66 -17.26 -8.10 2.86
C SER A 66 -16.82 -9.57 2.90
N GLY A 67 -16.36 -10.00 4.07
CA GLY A 67 -16.03 -11.41 4.36
C GLY A 67 -14.82 -11.96 3.60
N SER A 68 -14.56 -13.26 3.72
CA SER A 68 -13.42 -13.90 3.04
C SER A 68 -13.59 -13.88 1.51
N SER A 69 -14.82 -14.05 1.01
CA SER A 69 -15.14 -14.01 -0.41
C SER A 69 -14.80 -12.66 -1.05
N GLY A 70 -15.07 -11.54 -0.36
CA GLY A 70 -14.72 -10.21 -0.87
C GLY A 70 -13.21 -9.99 -1.00
N LEU A 71 -12.41 -10.57 -0.11
CA LEU A 71 -10.95 -10.54 -0.20
C LEU A 71 -10.43 -11.41 -1.36
N GLU A 72 -10.97 -12.62 -1.51
CA GLU A 72 -10.62 -13.54 -2.61
C GLU A 72 -10.99 -12.95 -3.97
N ASP A 73 -12.16 -12.31 -4.06
CA ASP A 73 -12.61 -11.66 -5.28
C ASP A 73 -11.80 -10.42 -5.63
N LEU A 74 -11.42 -9.61 -4.64
CA LEU A 74 -10.50 -8.50 -4.86
C LEU A 74 -9.15 -9.02 -5.36
N LEU A 75 -8.61 -10.06 -4.72
CA LEU A 75 -7.37 -10.69 -5.16
C LEU A 75 -7.47 -11.21 -6.60
N LYS A 76 -8.59 -11.86 -6.96
CA LYS A 76 -8.85 -12.38 -8.30
C LYS A 76 -8.92 -11.25 -9.33
N THR A 77 -9.64 -10.17 -9.02
CA THR A 77 -9.75 -8.98 -9.87
C THR A 77 -8.37 -8.35 -10.12
N LEU A 78 -7.57 -8.19 -9.06
CA LEU A 78 -6.21 -7.66 -9.17
C LEU A 78 -5.30 -8.55 -10.02
N LYS A 79 -5.32 -9.88 -9.79
CA LYS A 79 -4.55 -10.84 -10.59
C LYS A 79 -4.97 -10.87 -12.06
N ALA A 80 -6.25 -10.67 -12.36
CA ALA A 80 -6.72 -10.60 -13.75
C ALA A 80 -6.23 -9.34 -14.48
N SER A 81 -6.02 -8.24 -13.73
CA SER A 81 -5.60 -6.95 -14.28
C SER A 81 -4.09 -6.75 -14.38
N VAL A 82 -3.30 -7.59 -13.72
CA VAL A 82 -1.84 -7.47 -13.66
C VAL A 82 -1.22 -8.75 -14.19
N ASP A 83 -0.19 -8.61 -15.03
CA ASP A 83 0.64 -9.74 -15.43
C ASP A 83 1.39 -10.32 -14.21
N THR A 84 0.87 -11.41 -13.66
CA THR A 84 1.45 -12.11 -12.51
C THR A 84 2.70 -12.92 -12.85
N SER A 85 2.99 -13.12 -14.14
CA SER A 85 4.21 -13.80 -14.60
C SER A 85 5.42 -12.85 -14.66
N SER A 86 5.16 -11.55 -14.58
CA SER A 86 6.20 -10.53 -14.58
C SER A 86 7.05 -10.58 -13.32
N THR A 87 8.37 -10.44 -13.49
CA THR A 87 9.32 -10.28 -12.39
C THR A 87 9.44 -8.83 -11.91
N THR A 88 8.83 -7.87 -12.62
CA THR A 88 8.94 -6.46 -12.29
C THR A 88 7.81 -6.02 -11.35
N PRO A 89 8.12 -5.20 -10.35
CA PRO A 89 7.10 -4.69 -9.45
C PRO A 89 6.26 -3.61 -10.14
N LYS A 90 4.98 -3.55 -9.75
CA LYS A 90 4.01 -2.59 -10.29
C LYS A 90 3.28 -1.86 -9.17
N ARG A 91 2.96 -0.59 -9.40
CA ARG A 91 1.98 0.13 -8.59
C ARG A 91 0.61 -0.20 -9.15
N VAL A 92 -0.28 -0.68 -8.30
CA VAL A 92 -1.64 -1.08 -8.67
C VAL A 92 -2.60 -0.19 -7.92
N LYS A 93 -3.59 0.36 -8.61
CA LYS A 93 -4.65 1.18 -8.04
C LYS A 93 -5.98 0.51 -8.35
N ALA A 94 -6.66 0.04 -7.32
CA ALA A 94 -8.02 -0.46 -7.43
C ALA A 94 -8.99 0.66 -7.04
N LEU A 95 -9.99 0.88 -7.86
CA LEU A 95 -11.09 1.80 -7.61
C LEU A 95 -12.37 0.98 -7.49
N ILE A 96 -13.24 1.38 -6.59
CA ILE A 96 -14.59 0.82 -6.45
C ILE A 96 -15.59 1.96 -6.44
N ASP A 97 -16.65 1.82 -7.22
CA ASP A 97 -17.76 2.76 -7.24
C ASP A 97 -18.86 2.38 -6.24
N ARG A 98 -19.91 3.21 -6.15
CA ARG A 98 -21.07 2.96 -5.28
C ARG A 98 -21.86 1.70 -5.66
N HIS A 99 -21.71 1.22 -6.90
CA HIS A 99 -22.36 0.03 -7.42
C HIS A 99 -21.56 -1.26 -7.17
N GLY A 100 -20.36 -1.12 -6.59
CA GLY A 100 -19.47 -2.25 -6.32
C GLY A 100 -18.68 -2.71 -7.54
N GLU A 101 -18.66 -1.94 -8.62
CA GLU A 101 -17.81 -2.23 -9.78
C GLU A 101 -16.36 -1.86 -9.44
N ILE A 102 -15.45 -2.81 -9.66
CA ILE A 102 -14.02 -2.64 -9.40
C ILE A 102 -13.29 -2.42 -10.71
N SER A 103 -12.62 -1.28 -10.85
CA SER A 103 -11.67 -1.02 -11.93
C SER A 103 -10.24 -1.02 -11.38
N VAL A 104 -9.28 -1.46 -12.21
CA VAL A 104 -7.89 -1.55 -11.79
C VAL A 104 -6.98 -0.88 -12.82
N GLU A 105 -6.15 0.01 -12.32
CA GLU A 105 -5.07 0.67 -13.06
C GLU A 105 -3.73 0.12 -12.57
N SER A 106 -2.77 -0.10 -13.47
CA SER A 106 -1.41 -0.49 -13.09
C SER A 106 -0.37 0.33 -13.83
N SER A 107 0.72 0.64 -13.13
CA SER A 107 1.88 1.33 -13.68
C SER A 107 3.18 0.75 -13.14
N GLU A 108 4.27 0.95 -13.88
CA GLU A 108 5.59 0.49 -13.45
C GLU A 108 6.05 1.26 -12.21
N THR A 109 6.77 0.57 -11.32
CA THR A 109 7.39 1.18 -10.14
C THR A 109 8.81 0.65 -10.00
N PRO A 110 9.76 1.45 -9.46
CA PRO A 110 11.11 0.96 -9.22
C PRO A 110 11.13 -0.25 -8.29
N SER A 111 12.11 -1.13 -8.52
CA SER A 111 12.45 -2.19 -7.58
C SER A 111 12.90 -1.59 -6.24
N ARG A 112 12.44 -2.20 -5.16
CA ARG A 112 12.73 -1.81 -3.78
C ARG A 112 13.09 -3.06 -2.99
N PRO A 113 14.08 -3.03 -2.10
CA PRO A 113 14.35 -4.15 -1.22
C PRO A 113 13.17 -4.37 -0.25
N LEU A 114 12.86 -5.64 0.08
CA LEU A 114 11.72 -5.97 0.95
C LEU A 114 11.81 -5.31 2.33
N ARG A 115 13.02 -5.19 2.90
CA ARG A 115 13.23 -4.50 4.18
C ARG A 115 12.83 -3.02 4.17
N GLY A 116 12.81 -2.39 2.99
CA GLY A 116 12.31 -1.03 2.82
C GLY A 116 10.79 -0.93 2.86
N LEU A 117 10.09 -2.05 2.61
CA LEU A 117 8.64 -2.15 2.72
C LEU A 117 8.22 -2.56 4.15
N PHE A 118 9.02 -3.39 4.83
CA PHE A 118 8.74 -3.87 6.18
C PHE A 118 9.87 -3.49 7.16
N PRO A 119 10.04 -2.18 7.46
CA PRO A 119 11.04 -1.74 8.42
C PRO A 119 10.64 -2.17 9.83
N THR A 120 11.60 -2.70 10.59
CA THR A 120 11.38 -3.08 12.00
C THR A 120 11.39 -1.88 12.94
N ARG A 121 12.01 -0.77 12.52
CA ARG A 121 12.04 0.49 13.23
C ARG A 121 12.11 1.66 12.25
N LEU A 122 11.61 2.82 12.67
CA LEU A 122 11.84 4.06 11.94
C LEU A 122 13.27 4.56 12.25
N PRO A 123 14.03 5.04 11.25
CA PRO A 123 15.33 5.62 11.50
C PRO A 123 15.15 6.95 12.25
N PRO A 124 15.93 7.23 13.30
CA PRO A 124 15.84 8.52 13.98
C PRO A 124 16.27 9.66 13.03
N PRO A 125 15.67 10.85 13.15
CA PRO A 125 16.01 11.97 12.28
C PRO A 125 17.47 12.37 12.45
N GLY A 126 18.16 12.62 11.34
CA GLY A 126 19.54 13.13 11.32
C GLY A 126 20.65 12.12 11.61
N GLN A 127 20.35 10.83 11.83
CA GLN A 127 21.40 9.83 12.10
C GLN A 127 21.97 9.22 10.81
N ALA A 128 23.24 9.51 10.53
CA ALA A 128 23.98 8.89 9.43
C ALA A 128 24.02 7.34 9.57
N PRO A 129 24.02 6.59 8.45
CA PRO A 129 24.17 5.13 8.51
C PRO A 129 25.45 4.75 9.27
N PRO A 130 25.39 3.77 10.20
CA PRO A 130 26.59 3.30 10.89
C PRO A 130 27.57 2.75 9.84
N ARG A 131 28.79 3.30 9.81
CA ARG A 131 29.88 2.75 9.00
C ARG A 131 30.39 1.49 9.69
N VAL A 132 30.15 0.33 9.10
CA VAL A 132 30.81 -0.91 9.56
C VAL A 132 32.29 -0.85 9.20
N SER A 133 33.17 -0.94 10.20
CA SER A 133 34.62 -0.93 10.00
C SER A 133 35.10 -2.30 9.52
N PRO A 134 35.91 -2.38 8.45
CA PRO A 134 36.41 -3.64 7.90
C PRO A 134 37.38 -4.40 8.83
N LEU A 135 37.79 -3.82 9.95
CA LEU A 135 38.78 -4.38 10.89
C LEU A 135 38.22 -5.41 11.89
N THR A 136 36.91 -5.69 11.87
CA THR A 136 36.26 -6.52 12.93
C THR A 136 35.66 -7.84 12.43
N GLY A 137 36.02 -8.32 11.23
CA GLY A 137 35.66 -9.68 10.77
C GLY A 137 34.17 -9.91 10.49
N GLY A 138 33.38 -8.85 10.27
CA GLY A 138 32.03 -8.96 9.70
C GLY A 138 32.08 -9.16 8.17
N ALA A 139 31.06 -9.80 7.61
CA ALA A 139 30.96 -10.15 6.19
C ALA A 139 31.37 -8.98 5.27
N LEU A 140 32.33 -9.25 4.37
CA LEU A 140 33.09 -8.23 3.62
C LEU A 140 32.27 -7.45 2.57
N SER A 141 31.04 -7.86 2.28
CA SER A 141 30.11 -7.11 1.43
C SER A 141 28.69 -7.46 1.87
N LEU A 142 28.02 -6.56 2.58
CA LEU A 142 26.56 -6.63 2.66
C LEU A 142 26.03 -6.34 1.24
N GLY A 143 25.39 -7.33 0.62
CA GLY A 143 24.66 -7.13 -0.63
C GLY A 143 23.59 -6.05 -0.46
N ALA A 144 23.07 -5.54 -1.58
CA ALA A 144 21.98 -4.56 -1.56
C ALA A 144 20.73 -5.06 -0.81
N ASP A 145 20.66 -6.36 -0.49
CA ASP A 145 19.59 -7.00 0.27
C ASP A 145 19.95 -7.36 1.73
N ASP A 146 21.21 -7.25 2.14
CA ASP A 146 21.66 -7.73 3.45
C ASP A 146 21.39 -6.72 4.59
N SER A 147 20.95 -7.23 5.74
CA SER A 147 20.68 -6.48 6.97
C SER A 147 21.49 -7.08 8.12
N THR A 148 22.11 -6.25 8.94
CA THR A 148 22.83 -6.67 10.15
C THR A 148 21.89 -7.14 11.27
N ALA A 149 20.60 -6.79 11.18
CA ALA A 149 19.53 -7.34 12.00
C ALA A 149 18.77 -8.40 11.18
N GLN A 150 19.19 -9.66 11.25
CA GLN A 150 18.44 -10.79 10.67
C GLN A 150 17.34 -11.21 11.65
N GLN A 151 16.08 -10.85 11.35
CA GLN A 151 14.89 -11.32 12.07
C GLN A 151 13.94 -12.12 11.15
N GLY A 152 14.46 -12.69 10.06
CA GLY A 152 13.71 -13.51 9.10
C GLY A 152 13.57 -12.88 7.72
N PRO A 153 13.06 -13.63 6.72
CA PRO A 153 12.95 -13.17 5.34
C PRO A 153 11.99 -11.97 5.21
N GLY A 154 12.50 -10.87 4.64
CA GLY A 154 11.74 -9.65 4.33
C GLY A 154 11.82 -8.54 5.40
N TYR A 155 12.19 -8.86 6.63
CA TYR A 155 12.42 -7.87 7.70
C TYR A 155 13.85 -7.31 7.63
N GLY A 156 14.03 -6.05 8.02
CA GLY A 156 15.37 -5.50 8.22
C GLY A 156 15.41 -4.01 8.49
N GLU A 157 16.62 -3.49 8.56
CA GLU A 157 16.86 -2.05 8.65
C GLU A 157 16.37 -1.33 7.39
N PRO A 158 15.67 -0.20 7.53
CA PRO A 158 15.26 0.59 6.37
C PRO A 158 16.48 1.06 5.59
N SER A 159 16.40 1.02 4.25
CA SER A 159 17.38 1.69 3.40
C SER A 159 17.37 3.20 3.71
N ARG A 160 18.57 3.79 3.81
CA ARG A 160 18.76 5.23 4.05
C ARG A 160 19.16 5.97 2.77
N ASP A 161 19.00 5.33 1.61
CA ASP A 161 19.52 5.83 0.32
C ASP A 161 18.70 7.01 -0.23
N GLN A 162 17.49 7.22 0.28
CA GLN A 162 16.60 8.28 -0.17
C GLN A 162 16.01 9.04 1.03
N ALA A 163 16.73 10.08 1.47
CA ALA A 163 16.21 11.02 2.46
C ALA A 163 15.24 12.00 1.80
N TRP A 164 14.07 12.21 2.41
CA TRP A 164 13.09 13.19 1.96
C TRP A 164 13.09 14.38 2.94
N PRO A 165 13.13 15.63 2.43
CA PRO A 165 12.88 16.78 3.29
C PRO A 165 11.42 16.73 3.77
N VAL A 166 11.21 16.80 5.08
CA VAL A 166 9.88 16.92 5.67
C VAL A 166 9.64 18.39 5.97
N LEU A 167 8.57 18.93 5.41
CA LEU A 167 8.14 20.30 5.64
C LEU A 167 6.93 20.30 6.58
N LEU A 168 6.90 21.23 7.52
CA LEU A 168 5.71 21.49 8.33
C LEU A 168 4.85 22.48 7.56
N ASP A 169 3.65 22.06 7.20
CA ASP A 169 2.65 22.96 6.62
C ASP A 169 2.06 23.84 7.74
N PRO A 170 2.20 25.18 7.67
CA PRO A 170 1.59 26.07 8.63
C PRO A 170 0.06 26.22 8.45
N VAL A 171 -0.49 25.78 7.32
CA VAL A 171 -1.93 25.85 7.05
C VAL A 171 -2.62 24.62 7.64
N GLY A 172 -3.65 24.85 8.46
CA GLY A 172 -4.47 23.76 9.00
C GLY A 172 -5.34 23.14 7.91
N THR A 173 -5.33 21.81 7.80
CA THR A 173 -6.30 21.08 6.96
C THR A 173 -7.57 20.82 7.77
N GLU A 174 -8.70 21.37 7.33
CA GLU A 174 -10.00 21.09 7.94
C GLU A 174 -10.36 19.61 7.75
N PRO A 175 -10.68 18.86 8.83
CA PRO A 175 -11.10 17.48 8.73
C PRO A 175 -12.39 17.35 7.92
N SER A 176 -12.36 16.53 6.88
CA SER A 176 -13.54 16.19 6.07
C SER A 176 -13.56 14.71 5.70
N LEU A 177 -14.67 14.24 5.15
CA LEU A 177 -14.79 12.86 4.66
C LEU A 177 -13.77 12.53 3.55
N PHE A 178 -13.37 13.56 2.81
CA PHE A 178 -12.42 13.46 1.70
C PHE A 178 -10.96 13.54 2.16
N THR A 179 -10.69 13.89 3.42
CA THR A 179 -9.36 13.80 4.05
C THR A 179 -9.21 12.51 4.87
N SER A 180 -10.29 11.98 5.44
CA SER A 180 -10.27 10.74 6.24
C SER A 180 -10.21 9.47 5.38
N TYR A 181 -10.82 9.48 4.19
CA TYR A 181 -10.84 8.33 3.28
C TYR A 181 -10.19 8.64 1.94
N LYS A 182 -9.60 7.63 1.31
CA LYS A 182 -9.04 7.76 -0.04
C LYS A 182 -10.15 7.76 -1.07
N THR A 183 -10.47 8.94 -1.57
CA THR A 183 -11.46 9.16 -2.63
C THR A 183 -10.81 9.86 -3.82
N THR A 184 -11.40 9.72 -5.01
CA THR A 184 -10.97 10.50 -6.18
C THR A 184 -11.20 12.01 -6.03
N LYS A 185 -11.97 12.45 -5.03
CA LYS A 185 -12.16 13.86 -4.68
C LYS A 185 -11.10 14.27 -3.66
N GLY A 186 -9.90 14.61 -4.14
CA GLY A 186 -8.74 14.97 -3.33
C GLY A 186 -8.46 16.46 -3.23
N GLY A 187 -9.45 17.34 -3.42
CA GLY A 187 -9.26 18.79 -3.58
C GLY A 187 -8.36 19.44 -2.52
N ALA A 188 -8.47 18.99 -1.27
CA ALA A 188 -7.64 19.46 -0.14
C ALA A 188 -6.12 19.19 -0.30
N TYR A 189 -5.71 18.30 -1.21
CA TYR A 189 -4.31 17.92 -1.45
C TYR A 189 -3.80 18.32 -2.84
N CYS A 190 -4.64 18.96 -3.66
CA CYS A 190 -4.29 19.35 -5.04
C CYS A 190 -3.96 20.84 -5.20
N GLU A 191 -4.15 21.65 -4.16
CA GLU A 191 -3.81 23.08 -4.17
C GLU A 191 -2.44 23.31 -3.51
N HIS A 192 -1.35 23.14 -4.27
CA HIS A 192 -0.06 23.78 -4.00
C HIS A 192 0.74 23.93 -5.30
#